data_AF-A0A9X9A0X1-F1
#
_entry.id   AF-A0A9X9A0X1-F1
#
_cell.length_a   1.000
_cell.length_b   1.000
_cell.length_c   1.000
_cell.angle_alpha   90.00
_cell.angle_beta   90.00
_cell.angle_gamma   90.00
#
_symmetry.space_group_name_H-M   'P 1'
#
loop_
_entity.id
_entity.type
_entity.pdbx_description
1 polymer ?
#
loop_
_entity_poly.entity_id
_entity_poly.type
_entity_poly.pdbx_seq_one_letter_code
_entity_poly.pdbx_strand_id
1 'polypeptide(L)' 'PKMIPHAKEWLKILHKRILNHEPSRNIYKKIIPTLNNDIQKYVVSQLTSIKERNPSRFEESVNSILDFLK' A
#
# COMPACT_ATOMS: atom_id res chain seq x y z
N PRO A 1 11.16 13.07 6.56
CA PRO A 1 11.69 13.12 5.17
C PRO A 1 11.12 14.33 4.39
N LYS A 2 11.98 15.25 3.93
CA LYS A 2 11.58 16.30 2.98
C LYS A 2 11.24 15.62 1.64
N MET A 3 9.95 15.50 1.36
CA MET A 3 9.47 14.94 0.11
C MET A 3 9.66 15.96 -1.02
N ILE A 4 10.30 15.54 -2.12
CA ILE A 4 10.43 16.30 -3.38
C ILE A 4 9.01 16.72 -3.84
N PRO A 5 8.83 17.87 -4.53
CA PRO A 5 7.54 18.25 -5.09
C PRO A 5 6.80 17.07 -5.74
N HIS A 6 5.51 16.93 -5.44
CA HIS A 6 4.64 15.84 -5.92
C HIS A 6 4.98 14.42 -5.46
N ALA A 7 5.99 14.18 -4.61
CA ALA A 7 6.35 12.84 -4.15
C ALA A 7 5.18 12.10 -3.46
N LYS A 8 4.27 12.84 -2.80
CA LYS A 8 3.04 12.26 -2.24
C LYS A 8 2.13 11.67 -3.32
N GLU A 9 1.96 12.35 -4.45
CA GLU A 9 1.13 11.85 -5.55
C GLU A 9 1.82 10.70 -6.29
N TRP A 10 3.14 10.77 -6.46
CA TRP A 10 3.92 9.69 -7.07
C TRP A 10 3.86 8.41 -6.23
N LEU A 11 4.00 8.54 -4.91
CA LEU A 11 3.86 7.43 -3.97
C LEU A 11 2.47 6.78 -4.08
N LYS A 12 1.41 7.58 -4.14
CA LYS A 12 0.04 7.10 -4.34
C LYS A 12 -0.14 6.38 -5.68
N ILE A 13 0.44 6.89 -6.76
CA ILE A 13 0.44 6.21 -8.07
C ILE A 13 1.16 4.86 -7.98
N LEU A 14 2.31 4.82 -7.31
CA LEU A 14 3.09 3.60 -7.13
C LEU A 14 2.30 2.54 -6.35
N HIS A 15 1.69 2.90 -5.22
CA HIS A 15 0.85 1.97 -4.45
C HIS A 15 -0.29 1.42 -5.31
N LYS A 16 -0.99 2.27 -6.07
CA LYS A 16 -2.04 1.81 -6.98
C LYS A 16 -1.51 0.84 -8.03
N ARG A 17 -0.35 1.09 -8.62
CA ARG A 17 0.27 0.16 -9.60
C ARG A 17 0.56 -1.19 -8.98
N ILE A 18 1.15 -1.21 -7.77
CA ILE A 18 1.41 -2.44 -7.03
C ILE A 18 0.11 -3.20 -6.73
N LEU A 19 -0.93 -2.51 -6.24
CA LEU A 19 -2.21 -3.14 -5.91
C LEU A 19 -2.91 -3.78 -7.11
N ASN A 20 -2.80 -3.17 -8.30
CA ASN A 20 -3.37 -3.69 -9.54
C ASN A 20 -2.55 -4.83 -10.17
N HIS A 21 -1.32 -5.10 -9.72
CA HIS A 21 -0.45 -6.11 -10.31
C HIS A 21 -0.13 -7.22 -9.30
N GLU A 22 -0.76 -8.37 -9.47
CA GLU A 22 -0.73 -9.48 -8.50
C GLU A 22 0.69 -9.96 -8.13
N PRO A 23 1.64 -10.16 -9.07
CA PRO A 23 3.00 -10.56 -8.71
C PRO A 23 3.71 -9.52 -7.82
N SER A 24 3.57 -8.23 -8.14
CA SER A 24 4.13 -7.14 -7.33
C SER A 24 3.47 -7.07 -5.96
N ARG A 25 2.14 -7.24 -5.91
CA ARG A 25 1.38 -7.29 -4.65
C ARG A 25 1.85 -8.44 -3.76
N ASN A 26 2.11 -9.61 -4.32
CA ASN A 26 2.59 -10.77 -3.55
C ASN A 26 3.99 -10.54 -2.95
N ILE A 27 4.89 -9.89 -3.68
CA ILE A 27 6.18 -9.45 -3.12
C ILE A 27 5.96 -8.40 -2.03
N TYR A 28 5.06 -7.44 -2.28
CA TYR A 28 4.78 -6.34 -1.37
C TYR A 28 4.25 -6.83 0.00
N LYS A 29 3.36 -7.82 -0.01
CA LYS A 29 2.88 -8.52 1.20
C LYS A 29 4.02 -9.04 2.07
N LYS A 30 5.05 -9.63 1.45
CA LYS A 30 6.19 -10.22 2.17
C LYS A 30 7.14 -9.17 2.72
N ILE A 31 7.25 -8.00 2.08
CA ILE A 31 8.15 -6.92 2.49
C ILE A 31 7.56 -6.13 3.66
N ILE A 32 6.26 -5.81 3.65
CA ILE A 32 5.65 -4.93 4.66
C ILE A 32 5.92 -5.38 6.12
N PRO A 33 5.82 -6.68 6.49
CA PRO A 33 6.12 -7.13 7.85
C PRO A 33 7.60 -7.00 8.25
N THR A 34 8.52 -6.93 7.29
CA THR A 34 9.96 -6.78 7.58
C THR A 34 10.37 -5.31 7.78
N LEU A 35 9.44 -4.37 7.58
CA LEU A 35 9.67 -2.95 7.81
C LEU A 35 9.55 -2.64 9.31
N ASN A 36 10.15 -1.54 9.73
CA ASN A 36 9.93 -1.04 11.07
C ASN A 36 8.47 -0.59 11.26
N ASN A 37 8.03 -0.53 12.53
CA ASN A 37 6.63 -0.32 12.87
C ASN A 37 6.07 1.02 12.33
N ASP A 38 6.88 2.08 12.33
CA ASP A 38 6.46 3.40 11.83
C ASP A 38 6.21 3.41 10.32
N ILE A 39 7.12 2.81 9.54
CA ILE A 39 6.96 2.70 8.09
C ILE A 39 5.78 1.76 7.77
N GLN A 40 5.66 0.65 8.49
CA GLN A 40 4.54 -0.28 8.31
C GLN A 40 3.20 0.40 8.52
N LYS A 41 3.02 1.12 9.65
CA LYS A 41 1.80 1.89 9.95
C LYS A 41 1.52 2.95 8.89
N TYR A 42 2.55 3.65 8.43
CA TYR A 42 2.41 4.65 7.38
C TYR A 42 1.92 4.02 6.06
N VAL A 43 2.53 2.92 5.63
CA VAL A 43 2.12 2.19 4.41
C VAL A 43 0.69 1.69 4.54
N VAL A 44 0.34 1.05 5.66
CA VAL A 44 -1.03 0.57 5.91
C VAL A 44 -2.04 1.72 5.84
N SER A 45 -1.75 2.87 6.46
CA SER A 45 -2.60 4.06 6.37
C SER A 45 -2.80 4.53 4.92
N GLN A 46 -1.75 4.53 4.08
CA GLN A 46 -1.87 4.89 2.67
C GLN A 46 -2.71 3.88 1.88
N LEU A 47 -2.54 2.57 2.12
CA LEU A 47 -3.32 1.52 1.45
C LEU A 47 -4.80 1.61 1.84
N THR A 48 -5.11 1.80 3.13
CA THR A 48 -6.48 2.01 3.61
C THR A 48 -7.10 3.25 2.97
N SER A 49 -6.36 4.37 2.89
CA SER A 49 -6.82 5.59 2.21
C SER A 49 -7.12 5.37 0.71
N ILE A 50 -6.39 4.48 0.04
CA ILE A 50 -6.65 4.12 -1.36
C ILE A 50 -7.91 3.27 -1.48
N LYS A 51 -8.09 2.30 -0.57
CA LYS A 51 -9.30 1.46 -0.47
C LYS A 51 -10.54 2.32 -0.29
N GLU A 52 -10.55 3.20 0.70
CA GLU A 52 -11.72 4.05 1.03
C GLU A 52 -12.16 4.95 -0.13
N ARG A 53 -11.22 5.39 -0.98
CA ARG A 53 -11.53 6.23 -2.15
C ARG A 53 -12.15 5.48 -3.32
N ASN A 54 -11.87 4.19 -3.46
CA ASN A 54 -12.42 3.36 -4.54
C ASN A 54 -12.44 1.88 -4.09
N PRO A 55 -13.39 1.51 -3.21
CA PRO A 55 -13.41 0.19 -2.60
C PRO A 55 -13.67 -0.91 -3.64
N SER A 56 -14.57 -0.67 -4.61
CA SER A 56 -14.89 -1.64 -5.67
C SER A 56 -13.66 -2.08 -6.48
N ARG A 57 -12.62 -1.25 -6.56
CA ARG A 57 -11.37 -1.58 -7.26
C ARG A 57 -10.29 -2.15 -6.35
N PHE A 58 -10.16 -1.64 -5.12
CA PHE A 58 -8.96 -1.89 -4.30
C PHE A 58 -9.21 -2.72 -3.05
N GLU A 59 -10.46 -2.96 -2.64
CA GLU A 59 -10.80 -3.64 -1.39
C GLU A 59 -10.14 -5.02 -1.28
N GLU A 60 -10.34 -5.89 -2.27
CA GLU A 60 -9.76 -7.23 -2.29
C GLU A 60 -8.23 -7.17 -2.19
N SER A 61 -7.60 -6.33 -3.01
CA SER A 61 -6.14 -6.20 -3.08
C SER A 61 -5.52 -5.70 -1.76
N VAL A 62 -6.20 -4.77 -1.07
CA VAL A 62 -5.75 -4.19 0.19
C VAL A 62 -6.02 -5.15 1.34
N ASN A 63 -7.22 -5.73 1.42
CA ASN A 63 -7.56 -6.70 2.47
C ASN A 63 -6.61 -7.90 2.43
N SER A 64 -6.28 -8.38 1.23
CA SER A 64 -5.31 -9.46 1.07
C SER A 64 -3.91 -9.13 1.61
N ILE A 65 -3.52 -7.85 1.66
CA ILE A 65 -2.29 -7.41 2.34
C ILE A 65 -2.51 -7.35 3.85
N LEU A 66 -3.61 -6.75 4.31
CA LEU A 66 -3.90 -6.58 5.73
C LEU A 66 -4.06 -7.92 6.46
N ASP A 67 -4.67 -8.91 5.80
CA ASP A 67 -4.84 -10.26 6.36
C ASP A 67 -3.50 -11.00 6.48
N PHE A 68 -2.47 -10.63 5.70
CA PHE A 68 -1.11 -11.16 5.83
C PHE A 68 -0.34 -10.53 7.00
N LEU A 69 -0.81 -9.39 7.53
CA LEU A 69 -0.18 -8.68 8.66
C LEU A 69 -0.76 -9.08 10.02
N LYS A 70 -1.87 -9.83 10.01
CA LYS A 70 -2.46 -10.44 11.21
C LYS A 70 -1.72 -11.71 11.57
#